data_AF-A1T1A4-F1
#
_entry.id   AF-A1T1A4-F1
#
_cell.length_a   1.000
_cell.length_b   1.000
_cell.length_c   1.000
_cell.angle_alpha   90.00
_cell.angle_beta   90.00
_cell.angle_gamma   90.00
#
_symmetry.space_group_name_H-M   'P 1'
#
loop_
_entity.id
_entity.type
_entity.pdbx_description
1 polymer ?
#
loop_
_entity_poly.entity_id
_entity_poly.type
_entity_poly.pdbx_seq_one_letter_code
_entity_poly.pdbx_strand_id
1 'polypeptide(L)'
;MRAAREIFSELGYDAATFQAIAVRADLTRPAINHYFSSKRVLWAEVVEQTYASVVGVGIARAHEQTSLLNRLMAFLSVATQVDTDDRSAAAFLVTSVLESQRHPELADDDHDSLTNSRAFVSWAVNDAVARGELSADTDVNHLVEMLVAVVWGMGFYAGFVGDRSDFGAVMHKLELLLANKLWNLGE
;
A
#
# COMPACT_ATOMS: atom_id res chain seq x y z
N MET A 1 -17.02 2.05 -6.78
CA MET A 1 -15.59 2.11 -6.46
C MET A 1 -15.04 0.77 -5.98
N ARG A 2 -15.51 0.20 -4.87
CA ARG A 2 -15.02 -1.11 -4.37
C ARG A 2 -15.01 -2.21 -5.43
N ALA A 3 -16.13 -2.44 -6.12
CA ALA A 3 -16.23 -3.41 -7.21
C ALA A 3 -15.23 -3.14 -8.37
N ALA A 4 -14.95 -1.86 -8.68
CA ALA A 4 -13.97 -1.51 -9.70
C ALA A 4 -12.55 -1.84 -9.23
N ARG A 5 -12.21 -1.49 -7.98
CA ARG A 5 -10.95 -1.84 -7.33
C ARG A 5 -10.71 -3.35 -7.34
N GLU A 6 -11.69 -4.13 -6.89
CA GLU A 6 -11.61 -5.60 -6.91
C GLU A 6 -11.36 -6.14 -8.33
N ILE A 7 -12.16 -5.72 -9.30
CA ILE A 7 -12.03 -6.18 -10.69
C ILE A 7 -10.68 -5.79 -11.29
N PHE A 8 -10.19 -4.59 -11.03
CA PHE A 8 -8.86 -4.18 -11.49
C PHE A 8 -7.74 -4.97 -10.80
N SER A 9 -7.83 -5.22 -9.49
CA SER A 9 -6.84 -6.02 -8.76
C SER A 9 -6.84 -7.50 -9.19
N GLU A 10 -8.00 -8.04 -9.54
CA GLU A 10 -8.15 -9.44 -9.98
C GLU A 10 -7.73 -9.66 -11.44
N LEU A 11 -8.06 -8.72 -12.33
CA LEU A 11 -7.93 -8.89 -13.79
C LEU A 11 -6.85 -8.03 -14.44
N GLY A 12 -6.31 -7.02 -13.75
CA GLY A 12 -5.48 -5.97 -14.34
C GLY A 12 -6.29 -4.95 -15.14
N TYR A 13 -5.62 -3.92 -15.68
CA TYR A 13 -6.28 -2.83 -16.37
C TYR A 13 -6.99 -3.30 -17.65
N ASP A 14 -6.29 -4.07 -18.49
CA ASP A 14 -6.76 -4.42 -19.83
C ASP A 14 -8.01 -5.31 -19.83
N ALA A 15 -8.01 -6.36 -19.02
CA ALA A 15 -9.11 -7.32 -18.95
C ALA A 15 -10.30 -6.82 -18.11
N ALA A 16 -10.11 -5.80 -17.26
CA ALA A 16 -11.19 -5.17 -16.52
C ALA A 16 -12.15 -4.42 -17.47
N THR A 17 -13.38 -4.93 -17.58
CA THR A 17 -14.43 -4.30 -18.40
C THR A 17 -15.49 -3.63 -17.53
N PHE A 18 -16.13 -2.58 -18.06
CA PHE A 18 -17.30 -1.98 -17.42
C PHE A 18 -18.44 -2.98 -17.21
N GLN A 19 -18.54 -4.01 -18.06
CA GLN A 19 -19.53 -5.07 -17.85
C GLN A 19 -19.19 -5.91 -16.61
N ALA A 20 -17.92 -6.32 -16.44
CA ALA A 20 -17.49 -7.07 -15.27
C ALA A 20 -17.67 -6.26 -13.97
N ILE A 21 -17.32 -4.97 -14.01
CA ILE A 21 -17.50 -4.04 -12.89
C ILE A 21 -18.99 -3.85 -12.56
N ALA A 22 -19.84 -3.68 -13.58
CA ALA A 22 -21.28 -3.53 -13.39
C ALA A 22 -21.89 -4.78 -12.73
N VAL A 23 -21.55 -5.98 -13.24
CA VAL A 23 -22.00 -7.25 -12.65
C VAL A 23 -21.56 -7.37 -11.19
N ARG A 24 -20.29 -7.05 -10.88
CA ARG A 24 -19.77 -7.10 -9.49
C ARG A 24 -20.46 -6.09 -8.57
N ALA A 25 -20.84 -4.93 -9.09
CA ALA A 25 -21.49 -3.88 -8.33
C ALA A 25 -23.02 -4.06 -8.20
N ASP A 26 -23.60 -5.13 -8.76
CA ASP A 26 -25.06 -5.30 -8.93
C ASP A 26 -25.71 -4.09 -9.66
N LEU A 27 -25.02 -3.61 -10.69
CA LEU A 27 -25.44 -2.49 -11.52
C LEU A 27 -25.54 -2.90 -12.99
N THR A 28 -26.20 -2.04 -13.77
CA THR A 28 -26.22 -2.19 -15.24
C THR A 28 -25.02 -1.47 -15.86
N ARG A 29 -24.55 -1.95 -17.02
CA ARG A 29 -23.48 -1.27 -17.77
C ARG A 29 -23.83 0.18 -18.15
N PRO A 30 -25.06 0.52 -18.57
CA PRO A 30 -25.45 1.92 -18.77
C PRO A 30 -25.31 2.79 -17.52
N ALA A 31 -25.57 2.25 -16.32
CA ALA A 31 -25.37 2.99 -15.07
C ALA A 31 -23.89 3.36 -14.86
N ILE A 32 -22.96 2.43 -15.10
CA ILE A 32 -21.51 2.74 -14.99
C ILE A 32 -21.09 3.80 -16.02
N ASN A 33 -21.55 3.68 -17.27
CA ASN A 33 -21.27 4.67 -18.34
C ASN A 33 -21.78 6.07 -18.01
N HIS A 34 -22.83 6.19 -17.18
CA HIS A 34 -23.35 7.48 -16.75
C HIS A 34 -22.36 8.21 -15.82
N TYR A 35 -21.66 7.47 -14.96
CA TYR A 35 -20.70 8.04 -14.00
C TYR A 35 -19.30 8.23 -14.58
N PHE A 36 -18.87 7.34 -15.48
CA PHE A 36 -17.49 7.33 -15.98
C PHE A 36 -17.46 7.40 -17.50
N SER A 37 -16.87 8.47 -18.03
CA SER A 37 -16.73 8.70 -19.47
C SER A 37 -15.75 7.74 -20.14
N SER A 38 -14.84 7.13 -19.39
CA SER A 38 -13.89 6.13 -19.90
C SER A 38 -13.33 5.24 -18.78
N LYS A 39 -12.75 4.09 -19.16
CA LYS A 39 -12.04 3.20 -18.22
C LYS A 39 -10.87 3.87 -17.54
N ARG A 40 -10.17 4.78 -18.24
CA ARG A 40 -9.06 5.56 -17.69
C ARG A 40 -9.52 6.53 -16.59
N VAL A 41 -10.67 7.19 -16.78
CA VAL A 41 -11.26 8.06 -15.74
C VAL A 41 -11.64 7.23 -14.52
N LEU A 42 -12.32 6.08 -14.71
CA LEU A 42 -12.63 5.18 -13.60
C LEU A 42 -11.36 4.68 -12.87
N TRP A 43 -10.31 4.35 -13.61
CA TRP A 43 -9.04 3.91 -13.03
C TRP A 43 -8.40 4.99 -12.16
N ALA A 44 -8.26 6.22 -12.67
CA ALA A 44 -7.67 7.33 -11.92
C ALA A 44 -8.42 7.59 -10.60
N GLU A 45 -9.75 7.60 -10.65
CA GLU A 45 -10.60 7.75 -9.46
C GLU A 45 -10.40 6.61 -8.44
N VAL A 46 -10.17 5.37 -8.92
CA VAL A 46 -9.88 4.23 -8.04
C VAL A 46 -8.47 4.36 -7.45
N VAL A 47 -7.48 4.85 -8.21
CA VAL A 47 -6.13 5.16 -7.72
C VAL A 47 -6.18 6.20 -6.62
N GLU A 48 -6.74 7.37 -6.89
CA GLU A 48 -6.83 8.47 -5.92
C GLU A 48 -7.55 8.01 -4.65
N GLN A 49 -8.74 7.40 -4.77
CA GLN A 49 -9.50 6.98 -3.60
C GLN A 49 -8.78 5.90 -2.78
N THR A 50 -8.10 4.95 -3.45
CA THR A 50 -7.40 3.87 -2.75
C THR A 50 -6.12 4.38 -2.10
N TYR A 51 -5.41 5.29 -2.76
CA TYR A 51 -4.26 5.99 -2.18
C TYR A 51 -4.67 6.76 -0.92
N ALA A 52 -5.73 7.59 -1.02
CA ALA A 52 -6.21 8.40 0.09
C ALA A 52 -6.64 7.54 1.28
N SER A 53 -7.29 6.40 1.04
CA SER A 53 -7.76 5.53 2.12
C SER A 53 -6.67 4.71 2.80
N VAL A 54 -5.57 4.41 2.10
CA VAL A 54 -4.50 3.53 2.63
C VAL A 54 -3.20 4.29 2.86
N VAL A 55 -2.55 4.78 1.80
CA VAL A 55 -1.23 5.42 1.89
C VAL A 55 -1.34 6.75 2.63
N GLY A 56 -2.32 7.60 2.27
CA GLY A 56 -2.54 8.89 2.91
C GLY A 56 -2.82 8.76 4.42
N VAL A 57 -3.75 7.87 4.80
CA VAL A 57 -4.04 7.56 6.21
C VAL A 57 -2.83 6.96 6.93
N GLY A 58 -2.07 6.08 6.26
CA GLY A 58 -0.86 5.47 6.80
C GLY A 58 0.21 6.48 7.15
N ILE A 59 0.47 7.43 6.24
CA ILE A 59 1.42 8.53 6.44
C ILE A 59 0.95 9.40 7.61
N ALA A 60 -0.33 9.81 7.61
CA ALA A 60 -0.89 10.65 8.67
C ALA A 60 -0.72 10.01 10.07
N ARG A 61 -1.07 8.73 10.21
CA ARG A 61 -0.90 7.99 11.48
C ARG A 61 0.55 7.80 11.87
N ALA A 62 1.43 7.59 10.92
CA ALA A 62 2.85 7.49 11.19
C ALA A 62 3.41 8.82 11.71
N HIS A 63 2.96 9.97 11.21
CA HIS A 63 3.40 11.28 11.74
C HIS A 63 3.07 11.50 13.22
N GLU A 64 2.07 10.81 13.77
CA GLU A 64 1.73 10.84 15.19
C GLU A 64 2.69 10.02 16.06
N GLN A 65 3.59 9.24 15.44
CA GLN A 65 4.54 8.35 16.14
C GLN A 65 5.93 8.96 16.26
N THR A 66 6.61 8.59 17.34
CA THR A 66 7.91 9.14 17.70
C THR A 66 9.09 8.31 17.18
N SER A 67 9.07 6.98 17.29
CA SER A 67 10.18 6.12 16.83
C SER A 67 10.04 5.68 15.37
N LEU A 68 11.14 5.40 14.69
CA LEU A 68 11.15 4.84 13.33
C LEU A 68 10.33 3.55 13.25
N LEU A 69 10.53 2.66 14.22
CA LEU A 69 9.77 1.42 14.30
C LEU A 69 8.27 1.69 14.39
N ASN A 70 7.83 2.56 15.32
CA ASN A 70 6.41 2.84 15.48
C ASN A 70 5.80 3.52 14.24
N ARG A 71 6.57 4.38 13.55
CA ARG A 71 6.15 4.99 12.28
C ARG A 71 5.90 3.96 11.20
N LEU A 72 6.84 3.03 11.01
CA LEU A 72 6.70 1.94 10.02
C LEU A 72 5.51 1.04 10.35
N MET A 73 5.36 0.66 11.63
CA MET A 73 4.25 -0.17 12.07
C MET A 73 2.90 0.53 11.92
N ALA A 74 2.82 1.83 12.26
CA ALA A 74 1.60 2.62 12.08
C ALA A 74 1.21 2.73 10.60
N PHE A 75 2.19 2.98 9.71
CA PHE A 75 1.99 3.01 8.27
C PHE A 75 1.43 1.67 7.74
N LEU A 76 2.06 0.54 8.11
CA LEU A 76 1.65 -0.79 7.68
C LEU A 76 0.30 -1.24 8.26
N SER A 77 -0.03 -0.77 9.46
CA SER A 77 -1.26 -1.17 10.15
C SER A 77 -2.55 -0.71 9.45
N VAL A 78 -2.49 0.27 8.56
CA VAL A 78 -3.70 0.74 7.85
C VAL A 78 -4.28 -0.34 6.96
N ALA A 79 -3.44 -1.22 6.41
CA ALA A 79 -3.88 -2.38 5.66
C ALA A 79 -4.62 -3.44 6.52
N THR A 80 -4.63 -3.32 7.86
CA THR A 80 -5.34 -4.24 8.78
C THR A 80 -6.60 -3.66 9.42
N GLN A 81 -6.76 -2.33 9.41
CA GLN A 81 -7.70 -1.64 10.30
C GLN A 81 -9.04 -1.25 9.66
N VAL A 82 -9.23 -1.46 8.35
CA VAL A 82 -10.49 -1.11 7.70
C VAL A 82 -11.48 -2.26 7.86
N ASP A 83 -12.60 -1.98 8.53
CA ASP A 83 -13.68 -2.91 8.90
C ASP A 83 -14.48 -3.46 7.69
N THR A 84 -13.95 -3.37 6.47
CA THR A 84 -14.52 -3.92 5.24
C THR A 84 -13.40 -4.35 4.28
N ASP A 85 -13.22 -5.65 4.05
CA ASP A 85 -12.59 -6.28 2.87
C ASP A 85 -11.48 -5.50 2.11
N ASP A 86 -10.48 -4.97 2.83
CA ASP A 86 -9.49 -4.06 2.21
C ASP A 86 -8.27 -4.77 1.61
N ARG A 87 -8.32 -6.10 1.51
CA ARG A 87 -7.37 -6.89 0.70
C ARG A 87 -7.30 -6.37 -0.74
N SER A 88 -8.46 -5.99 -1.28
CA SER A 88 -8.56 -5.42 -2.62
C SER A 88 -7.79 -4.10 -2.76
N ALA A 89 -7.66 -3.29 -1.70
CA ALA A 89 -6.87 -2.05 -1.73
C ALA A 89 -5.38 -2.30 -1.74
N ALA A 90 -4.87 -3.14 -0.84
CA ALA A 90 -3.47 -3.53 -0.86
C ALA A 90 -3.10 -4.17 -2.21
N ALA A 91 -3.94 -5.09 -2.71
CA ALA A 91 -3.77 -5.68 -4.03
C ALA A 91 -3.82 -4.62 -5.16
N PHE A 92 -4.71 -3.63 -5.05
CA PHE A 92 -4.86 -2.60 -6.06
C PHE A 92 -3.65 -1.66 -6.12
N LEU A 93 -3.09 -1.23 -4.98
CA LEU A 93 -1.90 -0.36 -4.96
C LEU A 93 -0.68 -1.06 -5.59
N VAL A 94 -0.56 -2.37 -5.37
CA VAL A 94 0.48 -3.17 -6.03
C VAL A 94 0.20 -3.30 -7.52
N THR A 95 -1.04 -3.60 -7.88
CA THR A 95 -1.47 -3.72 -9.28
C THR A 95 -1.29 -2.42 -10.03
N SER A 96 -1.62 -1.26 -9.44
CA SER A 96 -1.54 0.03 -10.11
C SER A 96 -0.11 0.39 -10.49
N VAL A 97 0.86 0.11 -9.62
CA VAL A 97 2.28 0.29 -9.94
C VAL A 97 2.72 -0.63 -11.08
N LEU A 98 2.34 -1.91 -11.05
CA LEU A 98 2.67 -2.84 -12.14
C LEU A 98 2.01 -2.45 -13.48
N GLU A 99 0.77 -1.99 -13.45
CA GLU A 99 0.04 -1.56 -14.64
C GLU A 99 0.59 -0.23 -15.19
N SER A 100 1.03 0.70 -14.34
CA SER A 100 1.69 1.94 -14.78
C SER A 100 3.01 1.69 -15.53
N GLN A 101 3.73 0.61 -15.19
CA GLN A 101 4.93 0.21 -15.93
C GLN A 101 4.61 -0.34 -17.32
N ARG A 102 3.43 -0.96 -17.49
CA ARG A 102 2.96 -1.52 -18.76
C ARG A 102 2.28 -0.47 -19.64
N HIS A 103 1.60 0.46 -18.98
CA HIS A 103 0.78 1.52 -19.57
C HIS A 103 1.19 2.86 -18.93
N PRO A 104 2.25 3.52 -19.46
CA PRO A 104 2.75 4.77 -18.89
C PRO A 104 1.71 5.90 -18.80
N GLU A 105 0.66 5.85 -19.61
CA GLU A 105 -0.47 6.79 -19.58
C GLU A 105 -1.40 6.62 -18.35
N LEU A 106 -1.22 5.54 -17.58
CA LEU A 106 -1.91 5.29 -16.32
C LEU A 106 -1.14 5.79 -15.10
N ALA A 107 0.10 6.25 -15.29
CA ALA A 107 0.87 6.84 -14.22
C ALA A 107 0.17 8.10 -13.68
N ASP A 108 0.13 8.21 -12.35
CA ASP A 108 -0.36 9.35 -11.60
C ASP A 108 0.71 9.70 -10.59
N ASP A 109 1.53 10.71 -10.89
CA ASP A 109 2.69 11.08 -10.08
C ASP A 109 2.28 11.50 -8.65
N ASP A 110 1.09 12.07 -8.47
CA ASP A 110 0.59 12.53 -7.17
C ASP A 110 0.19 11.34 -6.29
N HIS A 111 -0.34 10.27 -6.89
CA HIS A 111 -0.86 9.09 -6.20
C HIS A 111 -0.03 7.81 -6.43
N ASP A 112 1.17 7.93 -7.00
CA ASP A 112 2.06 6.79 -7.22
C ASP A 112 2.50 6.21 -5.88
N SER A 113 2.04 4.99 -5.60
CA SER A 113 2.20 4.39 -4.27
C SER A 113 3.66 4.05 -3.96
N LEU A 114 4.48 3.79 -4.99
CA LEU A 114 5.90 3.44 -4.81
C LEU A 114 6.70 4.68 -4.44
N THR A 115 6.53 5.74 -5.22
CA THR A 115 7.16 7.04 -5.03
C THR A 115 6.80 7.62 -3.67
N ASN A 116 5.51 7.63 -3.33
CA ASN A 116 5.03 8.17 -2.05
C ASN A 116 5.50 7.34 -0.85
N SER A 117 5.47 5.99 -0.95
CA SER A 117 5.99 5.14 0.13
C SER A 117 7.49 5.31 0.32
N ARG A 118 8.25 5.45 -0.77
CA ARG A 118 9.70 5.73 -0.72
C ARG A 118 9.98 7.09 -0.10
N ALA A 119 9.22 8.12 -0.47
CA ALA A 119 9.35 9.46 0.11
C ALA A 119 9.08 9.43 1.62
N PHE A 120 8.02 8.75 2.06
CA PHE A 120 7.70 8.55 3.47
C PHE A 120 8.81 7.82 4.23
N VAL A 121 9.28 6.67 3.74
CA VAL A 121 10.36 5.90 4.40
C VAL A 121 11.65 6.72 4.46
N SER A 122 11.99 7.43 3.38
CA SER A 122 13.15 8.33 3.34
C SER A 122 13.06 9.40 4.42
N TRP A 123 11.90 10.07 4.54
CA TRP A 123 11.67 11.05 5.59
C TRP A 123 11.81 10.43 6.99
N ALA A 124 11.18 9.28 7.23
CA ALA A 124 11.18 8.64 8.55
C ALA A 124 12.58 8.22 9.00
N VAL A 125 13.40 7.69 8.08
CA VAL A 125 14.79 7.32 8.36
C VAL A 125 15.65 8.56 8.66
N ASN A 126 15.54 9.61 7.84
CA ASN A 126 16.31 10.84 8.07
C ASN A 126 15.96 11.51 9.41
N ASP A 127 14.69 11.51 9.78
CA ASP A 127 14.26 12.02 11.09
C ASP A 127 14.77 11.14 12.25
N ALA A 128 14.83 9.82 12.07
CA ALA A 128 15.41 8.92 13.07
C ALA A 128 16.93 9.15 13.25
N VAL A 129 17.66 9.43 12.17
CA VAL A 129 19.07 9.84 12.24
C VAL A 129 19.20 11.16 13.01
N ALA A 130 18.40 12.17 12.67
CA ALA A 130 18.44 13.48 13.34
C ALA A 130 18.15 13.40 14.85
N ARG A 131 17.30 12.45 15.27
CA ARG A 131 16.99 12.18 16.68
C ARG A 131 17.98 11.24 17.38
N GLY A 132 19.01 10.75 16.70
CA GLY A 132 20.00 9.82 17.24
C GLY A 132 19.45 8.42 17.53
N GLU A 133 18.33 8.03 16.91
CA GLU A 133 17.75 6.69 17.02
C GLU A 133 18.54 5.65 16.21
N LEU A 134 19.22 6.10 15.15
CA LEU A 134 20.10 5.29 14.31
C LEU A 134 21.57 5.67 14.54
N SER A 135 22.47 4.72 14.32
CA SER A 135 23.92 4.97 14.37
C SER A 135 24.33 6.03 13.33
N ALA A 136 25.32 6.86 13.66
CA ALA A 136 25.85 7.86 12.74
C ALA A 136 26.48 7.24 11.48
N ASP A 137 26.95 6.00 11.57
CA ASP A 137 27.56 5.26 10.45
C ASP A 137 26.51 4.55 9.57
N THR A 138 25.22 4.78 9.79
CA THR A 138 24.14 4.13 9.03
C THR A 138 24.18 4.55 7.57
N ASP A 139 24.24 3.57 6.67
CA ASP A 139 23.99 3.80 5.24
C ASP A 139 22.50 4.03 5.00
N VAL A 140 22.10 5.31 5.04
CA VAL A 140 20.71 5.75 4.89
C VAL A 140 20.11 5.29 3.57
N ASN A 141 20.87 5.32 2.47
CA ASN A 141 20.33 4.99 1.15
C ASN A 141 19.93 3.52 1.07
N HIS A 142 20.84 2.61 1.47
CA HIS A 142 20.53 1.19 1.44
C HIS A 142 19.50 0.79 2.51
N LEU A 143 19.47 1.47 3.66
CA LEU A 143 18.44 1.26 4.68
C LEU A 143 17.05 1.63 4.15
N VAL A 144 16.93 2.77 3.46
CA VAL A 144 15.67 3.20 2.84
C VAL A 144 15.20 2.16 1.82
N GLU A 145 16.06 1.71 0.89
CA GLU A 145 15.65 0.73 -0.11
C GLU A 145 15.24 -0.61 0.50
N MET A 146 15.96 -1.08 1.53
CA MET A 146 15.60 -2.30 2.26
C MET A 146 14.22 -2.15 2.93
N LEU A 147 13.98 -1.03 3.62
CA LEU A 147 12.68 -0.76 4.27
C LEU A 147 11.55 -0.59 3.26
N VAL A 148 11.79 0.06 2.12
CA VAL A 148 10.82 0.14 1.01
C VAL A 148 10.49 -1.26 0.50
N ALA A 149 11.48 -2.13 0.32
CA ALA A 149 11.25 -3.51 -0.09
C ALA A 149 10.41 -4.29 0.93
N VAL A 150 10.63 -4.09 2.23
CA VAL A 150 9.81 -4.68 3.30
C VAL A 150 8.38 -4.16 3.26
N VAL A 151 8.19 -2.85 3.12
CA VAL A 151 6.85 -2.24 3.04
C VAL A 151 6.07 -2.77 1.84
N TRP A 152 6.71 -2.83 0.68
CA TRP A 152 6.13 -3.38 -0.54
C TRP A 152 5.84 -4.88 -0.43
N GLY A 153 6.74 -5.65 0.18
CA GLY A 153 6.53 -7.07 0.47
C GLY A 153 5.31 -7.29 1.37
N MET A 154 5.11 -6.43 2.38
CA MET A 154 3.92 -6.48 3.24
C MET A 154 2.64 -6.11 2.49
N GLY A 155 2.67 -5.07 1.64
CA GLY A 155 1.53 -4.72 0.78
C GLY A 155 1.14 -5.86 -0.17
N PHE A 156 2.13 -6.49 -0.81
CA PHE A 156 1.92 -7.68 -1.63
C PHE A 156 1.36 -8.85 -0.82
N TYR A 157 1.93 -9.13 0.35
CA TYR A 157 1.45 -10.20 1.22
C TYR A 157 -0.02 -9.97 1.63
N ALA A 158 -0.37 -8.76 2.07
CA ALA A 158 -1.73 -8.38 2.43
C ALA A 158 -2.71 -8.51 1.25
N GLY A 159 -2.28 -8.15 0.04
CA GLY A 159 -3.11 -8.20 -1.17
C GLY A 159 -3.31 -9.62 -1.73
N PHE A 160 -2.27 -10.45 -1.75
CA PHE A 160 -2.25 -11.67 -2.57
C PHE A 160 -1.95 -12.96 -1.80
N VAL A 161 -1.31 -12.90 -0.63
CA VAL A 161 -0.84 -14.11 0.07
C VAL A 161 -1.65 -14.38 1.33
N GLY A 162 -1.61 -13.46 2.29
CA GLY A 162 -2.21 -13.64 3.61
C GLY A 162 -3.73 -13.62 3.58
N ASP A 163 -4.33 -14.32 4.54
CA ASP A 163 -5.68 -14.02 4.99
C ASP A 163 -5.67 -12.91 6.07
N ARG A 164 -6.86 -12.44 6.47
CA ARG A 164 -6.99 -11.33 7.44
C ARG A 164 -6.34 -11.66 8.79
N SER A 165 -6.44 -12.91 9.25
CA SER A 165 -5.83 -13.36 10.52
C SER A 165 -4.31 -13.40 10.43
N ASP A 166 -3.78 -13.83 9.29
CA ASP A 166 -2.34 -14.05 9.11
C ASP A 166 -1.57 -12.73 8.98
N PHE A 167 -2.11 -11.72 8.30
CA PHE A 167 -1.37 -10.49 8.07
C PHE A 167 -1.05 -9.74 9.38
N GLY A 168 -2.01 -9.68 10.32
CA GLY A 168 -1.74 -9.10 11.65
C GLY A 168 -0.66 -9.85 12.41
N ALA A 169 -0.66 -11.19 12.34
CA ALA A 169 0.36 -12.02 12.97
C ALA A 169 1.74 -11.84 12.32
N VAL A 170 1.80 -11.79 11.00
CA VAL A 170 3.03 -11.56 10.22
C VAL A 170 3.60 -10.17 10.51
N MET A 171 2.76 -9.15 10.55
CA MET A 171 3.15 -7.79 10.93
C MET A 171 3.71 -7.76 12.36
N HIS A 172 3.08 -8.46 13.32
CA HIS A 172 3.61 -8.57 14.68
C HIS A 172 4.97 -9.29 14.73
N LYS A 173 5.20 -10.33 13.90
CA LYS A 173 6.53 -10.96 13.80
C LYS A 173 7.58 -10.02 13.21
N LEU A 174 7.21 -9.20 12.23
CA LEU A 174 8.10 -8.15 11.72
C LEU A 174 8.46 -7.14 12.81
N GLU A 175 7.50 -6.70 13.61
CA GLU A 175 7.76 -5.79 14.75
C GLU A 175 8.78 -6.38 15.72
N LEU A 176 8.58 -7.63 16.14
CA LEU A 176 9.51 -8.33 17.02
C LEU A 176 10.89 -8.48 16.39
N LEU A 177 10.96 -8.75 15.08
CA LEU A 177 12.21 -8.86 14.34
C LEU A 177 12.97 -7.52 14.37
N LEU A 178 12.31 -6.43 14.00
CA LEU A 178 12.91 -5.09 13.93
C LEU A 178 13.25 -4.54 15.32
N ALA A 179 12.49 -4.90 16.34
CA ALA A 179 12.78 -4.54 17.73
C ALA A 179 13.91 -5.38 18.36
N ASN A 180 14.50 -6.32 17.62
CA ASN A 180 15.42 -7.34 18.14
C ASN A 180 14.87 -8.11 19.36
N LYS A 181 13.57 -8.38 19.35
CA LYS A 181 12.83 -9.15 20.38
C LYS A 181 12.43 -10.54 19.89
N LEU A 182 12.72 -10.87 18.63
CA LEU A 182 12.37 -12.17 18.05
C LEU A 182 13.37 -13.26 18.42
N TRP A 183 14.65 -12.92 18.53
CA TRP A 183 15.73 -13.87 18.69
C TRP A 183 16.22 -13.93 20.13
N ASN A 184 16.50 -15.14 20.61
CA ASN A 184 17.32 -15.38 21.78
C ASN A 184 18.66 -15.93 21.27
N LEU A 185 19.53 -15.03 20.80
CA LEU A 185 20.87 -15.41 20.39
C LEU A 185 21.70 -15.62 21.67
N GLY A 186 21.83 -16.87 22.09
CA GLY A 186 22.83 -17.23 23.09
C GLY A 186 24.21 -17.07 22.48
N GLU A 187 25.12 -16.40 23.21
CA GLU A 187 26.55 -16.45 22.93
C GLU A 187 27.14 -17.82 23.32
#